data_AF-A0A537WDX8-F1
#
_entry.id   AF-A0A537WDX8-F1
#
_cell.length_a   1.000
_cell.length_b   1.000
_cell.length_c   1.000
_cell.angle_alpha   90.00
_cell.angle_beta   90.00
_cell.angle_gamma   90.00
#
_symmetry.space_group_name_H-M   'P 1'
#
loop_
_entity.id
_entity.type
_entity.pdbx_description
1 polymer ?
#
loop_
_entity_poly.entity_id
_entity_poly.type
_entity_poly.pdbx_seq_one_letter_code
_entity_poly.pdbx_strand_id
1 'polypeptide(L)'
;MSATSRRVEVVPRSTAATRVTGPMLPPVRPLGLRAVAAARTLLRRLDPVLQIGLVICLAEVYRLLRRLIPTDWPVAVANAHQVLHLERALHMEWEGAVQRAFLHAPELVKGMNWFYLSSHFVVTGVFFVWLYWRNREGFALFRDGFLLGTAIALVIHWRYPTAPPRLANMGI
;
A
#
# COMPACT_ATOMS: atom_id res chain seq x y z
N MET A 1 -33.81 88.41 -31.95
CA MET A 1 -34.21 87.21 -31.15
C MET A 1 -34.92 86.25 -32.09
N SER A 2 -34.54 84.96 -32.02
CA SER A 2 -35.12 83.78 -32.72
C SER A 2 -34.93 83.68 -34.24
N ALA A 3 -34.76 82.52 -34.87
CA ALA A 3 -34.18 81.21 -34.55
C ALA A 3 -34.23 80.46 -35.89
N THR A 4 -33.11 80.27 -36.60
CA THR A 4 -33.09 79.50 -37.85
C THR A 4 -32.17 78.30 -37.67
N SER A 5 -32.72 77.18 -37.22
CA SER A 5 -31.95 75.95 -37.05
C SER A 5 -31.62 75.37 -38.43
N ARG A 6 -30.34 75.43 -38.84
CA ARG A 6 -29.82 74.55 -39.89
C ARG A 6 -29.79 73.12 -39.34
N ARG A 7 -30.67 72.28 -39.86
CA ARG A 7 -30.66 70.83 -39.63
C ARG A 7 -29.43 70.25 -40.34
N VAL A 8 -28.46 69.78 -39.56
CA VAL A 8 -27.28 69.06 -40.06
C VAL A 8 -27.73 67.63 -40.36
N GLU A 9 -27.79 67.27 -41.63
CA GLU A 9 -28.10 65.92 -42.09
C GLU A 9 -26.84 65.06 -41.93
N VAL A 10 -26.79 64.30 -40.83
CA VAL A 10 -25.74 63.32 -40.58
C VAL A 10 -26.15 61.99 -41.20
N VAL A 11 -25.68 61.75 -42.42
CA VAL A 11 -25.51 60.39 -42.95
C VAL A 11 -24.08 60.00 -42.57
N PRO A 12 -23.82 58.92 -41.78
CA PRO A 12 -23.46 57.69 -42.50
C PRO A 12 -23.54 56.33 -41.74
N ARG A 13 -23.38 55.30 -42.59
CA ARG A 13 -22.91 53.91 -42.36
C ARG A 13 -23.90 52.93 -41.74
N SER A 14 -24.77 52.42 -42.61
CA SER A 14 -25.19 51.01 -42.53
C SER A 14 -23.95 50.13 -42.60
N THR A 15 -23.44 49.72 -41.44
CA THR A 15 -22.48 48.63 -41.34
C THR A 15 -23.25 47.35 -41.60
N ALA A 16 -23.40 47.00 -42.88
CA ALA A 16 -23.73 45.65 -43.27
C ALA A 16 -22.63 44.74 -42.69
N ALA A 17 -22.89 44.21 -41.51
CA ALA A 17 -22.09 43.15 -40.94
C ALA A 17 -22.23 41.98 -41.91
N THR A 18 -21.24 41.82 -42.78
CA THR A 18 -21.02 40.60 -43.56
C THR A 18 -20.95 39.47 -42.56
N ARG A 19 -22.09 38.81 -42.32
CA ARG A 19 -22.17 37.57 -41.57
C ARG A 19 -21.45 36.55 -42.44
N VAL A 20 -20.15 36.40 -42.23
CA VAL A 20 -19.36 35.32 -42.81
C VAL A 20 -19.92 34.04 -42.21
N THR A 21 -20.86 33.43 -42.91
CA THR A 21 -21.38 32.09 -42.62
C THR A 21 -20.27 31.10 -42.98
N GLY A 22 -19.22 31.07 -42.16
CA GLY A 22 -18.28 29.96 -42.18
C GLY A 22 -19.08 28.68 -41.91
N PRO A 23 -18.73 27.55 -42.54
CA PRO A 23 -19.44 26.29 -42.31
C PRO A 23 -19.47 26.03 -40.79
N MET A 24 -20.68 25.87 -40.23
CA MET A 24 -20.84 25.30 -38.89
C MET A 24 -20.26 23.89 -38.94
N LEU A 25 -18.98 23.75 -38.61
CA LEU A 25 -18.37 22.46 -38.39
C LEU A 25 -19.15 21.81 -37.24
N PRO A 26 -19.72 20.60 -37.43
CA PRO A 26 -20.38 19.90 -36.34
C PRO A 26 -19.36 19.72 -35.20
N PRO A 27 -19.77 19.82 -33.92
CA PRO A 27 -18.86 19.58 -32.82
C PRO A 27 -18.34 18.15 -32.93
N VAL A 28 -17.07 18.01 -33.30
CA VAL A 28 -16.38 16.72 -33.39
C VAL A 28 -16.24 16.23 -31.96
N ARG A 29 -17.23 15.47 -31.47
CA ARG A 29 -17.19 14.86 -30.14
C ARG A 29 -16.04 13.85 -30.17
N PRO A 30 -14.94 14.04 -29.42
CA PRO A 30 -13.81 13.13 -29.48
C PRO A 30 -14.29 11.76 -29.00
N LEU A 31 -14.35 10.77 -29.89
CA LEU A 31 -14.68 9.39 -29.53
C LEU A 31 -13.78 8.88 -28.39
N GLY A 32 -12.54 9.37 -28.33
CA GLY A 32 -11.57 9.10 -27.28
C GLY A 32 -12.04 9.51 -25.87
N LEU A 33 -12.82 10.59 -25.71
CA LEU A 33 -13.29 11.01 -24.39
C LEU A 33 -14.29 10.01 -23.77
N ARG A 34 -15.13 9.37 -24.59
CA ARG A 34 -16.07 8.34 -24.10
C ARG A 34 -15.36 7.02 -23.80
N ALA A 35 -14.41 6.61 -24.65
CA ALA A 35 -13.58 5.44 -24.40
C ALA A 35 -12.72 5.60 -23.14
N VAL A 36 -12.10 6.77 -22.95
CA VAL A 36 -11.33 7.11 -21.74
C VAL A 36 -12.23 7.18 -20.50
N ALA A 37 -13.43 7.76 -20.59
CA ALA A 37 -14.38 7.76 -19.48
C ALA A 37 -14.87 6.35 -19.11
N ALA A 38 -15.18 5.51 -20.11
CA ALA A 38 -15.59 4.12 -19.91
C ALA A 38 -14.45 3.29 -19.30
N ALA A 39 -13.23 3.42 -19.81
CA ALA A 39 -12.03 2.79 -19.26
C ALA A 39 -11.79 3.23 -17.81
N ARG A 40 -11.91 4.53 -17.51
CA ARG A 40 -11.75 5.08 -16.15
C ARG A 40 -12.82 4.57 -15.18
N THR A 41 -14.04 4.34 -15.67
CA THR A 41 -15.15 3.79 -14.89
C THR A 41 -14.93 2.30 -14.60
N LEU A 42 -14.46 1.54 -15.61
CA LEU A 42 -14.09 0.13 -15.46
C LEU A 42 -12.90 -0.05 -14.51
N LEU A 43 -11.86 0.78 -14.66
CA LEU A 43 -10.70 0.83 -13.76
C LEU A 43 -11.12 1.13 -12.31
N ARG A 44 -12.02 2.08 -12.06
CA ARG A 44 -12.55 2.35 -10.70
C ARG A 44 -13.31 1.16 -10.11
N ARG A 45 -13.98 0.35 -10.93
CA ARG A 45 -14.70 -0.85 -10.50
C ARG A 45 -13.75 -2.03 -10.22
N LEU A 46 -12.65 -2.14 -10.95
CA LEU A 46 -11.63 -3.18 -10.78
C LEU A 46 -10.57 -2.84 -9.74
N ASP A 47 -10.44 -1.56 -9.35
CA ASP A 47 -9.49 -1.08 -8.36
C ASP A 47 -9.42 -1.89 -7.05
N PRO A 48 -10.54 -2.38 -6.45
CA PRO A 48 -10.47 -3.23 -5.26
C PRO A 48 -9.78 -4.57 -5.53
N VAL A 49 -10.11 -5.19 -6.67
CA VAL A 49 -9.55 -6.48 -7.09
C VAL A 49 -8.09 -6.32 -7.46
N LEU A 50 -7.71 -5.21 -8.12
CA LEU A 50 -6.33 -4.90 -8.45
C LEU A 50 -5.49 -4.67 -7.21
N GLN A 51 -6.02 -4.00 -6.18
CA GLN A 51 -5.27 -3.76 -4.95
C GLN A 51 -5.13 -5.03 -4.10
N ILE A 52 -6.17 -5.86 -3.99
CA ILE A 52 -6.06 -7.18 -3.36
C ILE A 52 -5.08 -8.06 -4.16
N GLY A 53 -5.19 -8.06 -5.48
CA GLY A 53 -4.28 -8.77 -6.38
C GLY A 53 -2.83 -8.30 -6.24
N LEU A 54 -2.59 -7.00 -6.05
CA LEU A 54 -1.26 -6.44 -5.80
C LEU A 54 -0.69 -6.95 -4.46
N VAL A 55 -1.48 -6.95 -3.40
CA VAL A 55 -1.05 -7.47 -2.09
C VAL A 55 -0.74 -8.96 -2.15
N ILE A 56 -1.60 -9.75 -2.81
CA ILE A 56 -1.37 -11.19 -3.03
C ILE A 56 -0.11 -11.41 -3.87
N CYS A 57 0.03 -10.68 -4.98
CA CYS A 57 1.20 -10.76 -5.85
C CYS A 57 2.48 -10.45 -5.07
N LEU A 58 2.52 -9.37 -4.28
CA LEU A 58 3.68 -9.05 -3.46
C LEU A 58 3.96 -10.08 -2.37
N ALA A 59 2.92 -10.66 -1.76
CA ALA A 59 3.09 -11.74 -0.80
C ALA A 59 3.70 -12.99 -1.46
N GLU A 60 3.28 -13.35 -2.67
CA GLU A 60 3.85 -14.48 -3.41
C GLU A 60 5.29 -14.18 -3.89
N VAL A 61 5.56 -12.97 -4.36
CA VAL A 61 6.93 -12.52 -4.70
C VAL A 61 7.85 -12.61 -3.48
N TYR A 62 7.39 -12.14 -2.31
CA TYR A 62 8.13 -12.29 -1.04
C TYR A 62 8.39 -13.77 -0.70
N ARG A 63 7.37 -14.64 -0.79
CA ARG A 63 7.54 -16.07 -0.53
C ARG A 63 8.53 -16.70 -1.49
N LEU A 64 8.49 -16.32 -2.77
CA LEU A 64 9.42 -16.82 -3.79
C LEU A 64 10.85 -16.37 -3.50
N LEU A 65 11.08 -15.07 -3.26
CA LEU A 65 12.38 -14.53 -2.86
C LEU A 65 12.94 -15.28 -1.65
N ARG A 66 12.12 -15.53 -0.63
CA ARG A 66 12.55 -16.26 0.57
C ARG A 66 12.88 -17.72 0.32
N ARG A 67 12.19 -18.39 -0.63
CA ARG A 67 12.55 -19.76 -1.06
C ARG A 67 13.86 -19.79 -1.84
N LEU A 68 14.18 -18.73 -2.56
CA LEU A 68 15.39 -18.62 -3.38
C LEU A 68 16.64 -18.26 -2.57
N ILE A 69 16.48 -17.72 -1.35
CA ILE A 69 17.58 -17.41 -0.44
C ILE A 69 17.90 -18.66 0.40
N PRO A 70 18.99 -19.40 0.13
CA PRO A 70 19.39 -20.52 0.96
C PRO A 70 19.79 -19.97 2.33
N THR A 71 19.24 -20.57 3.40
CA THR A 71 19.66 -20.21 4.76
C THR A 71 20.79 -21.13 5.18
N ASP A 72 21.99 -20.58 5.35
CA ASP A 72 23.13 -21.32 5.90
C ASP A 72 22.90 -21.56 7.40
N TRP A 73 22.32 -22.72 7.71
CA TRP A 73 21.99 -23.12 9.07
C TRP A 73 23.15 -23.03 10.08
N PRO A 74 24.39 -23.42 9.75
CA PRO A 74 25.52 -23.28 10.69
C PRO A 74 25.79 -21.83 11.07
N VAL A 75 25.73 -20.91 10.10
CA VAL A 75 25.89 -19.47 10.33
C VAL A 75 24.73 -18.94 11.17
N ALA A 76 23.50 -19.40 10.89
CA ALA A 76 22.32 -18.99 11.63
C ALA A 76 22.37 -19.39 13.12
N VAL A 77 22.90 -20.57 13.43
CA VAL A 77 23.11 -21.03 14.81
C VAL A 77 24.21 -20.22 15.50
N ALA A 78 25.33 -19.96 14.81
CA ALA A 78 26.40 -19.12 15.35
C ALA A 78 25.93 -17.70 15.68
N ASN A 79 25.15 -17.08 14.79
CA ASN A 79 24.53 -15.78 15.03
C ASN A 79 23.55 -15.81 16.22
N ALA A 80 22.78 -16.90 16.38
CA ALA A 80 21.87 -17.03 17.52
C ALA A 80 22.63 -17.08 18.86
N HIS A 81 23.77 -17.78 18.91
CA HIS A 81 24.64 -17.74 20.08
C HIS A 81 25.25 -16.35 20.32
N GLN A 82 25.65 -15.62 19.28
CA GLN A 82 26.15 -14.24 19.43
C GLN A 82 25.09 -13.31 20.04
N VAL A 83 23.84 -13.40 19.59
CA VAL A 83 22.72 -12.65 20.16
C VAL A 83 22.54 -12.99 21.63
N LEU A 84 22.54 -14.28 21.98
CA LEU A 84 22.44 -14.72 23.37
C LEU A 84 23.59 -14.22 24.25
N HIS A 85 24.82 -14.18 23.72
CA HIS A 85 25.96 -13.60 24.43
C HIS A 85 25.79 -12.09 24.67
N LEU A 86 25.25 -11.36 23.69
CA LEU A 86 24.94 -9.94 23.84
C LEU A 86 23.84 -9.69 24.88
N GLU A 87 22.77 -10.49 24.85
CA GLU A 87 21.68 -10.39 25.82
C GLU A 87 22.16 -10.64 27.26
N ARG A 88 23.04 -11.64 27.45
CA ARG A 88 23.68 -11.91 28.75
C ARG A 88 24.57 -10.75 29.18
N ALA A 89 25.35 -10.17 28.27
CA ALA A 89 26.18 -9.00 28.57
C ALA A 89 25.35 -7.76 28.96
N LEU A 90 24.13 -7.65 28.44
CA LEU A 90 23.17 -6.58 28.75
C LEU A 90 22.23 -6.94 29.91
N HIS A 91 22.37 -8.11 30.53
CA HIS A 91 21.48 -8.64 31.56
C HIS A 91 19.99 -8.67 31.16
N MET A 92 19.71 -8.90 29.88
CA MET A 92 18.35 -9.01 29.31
C MET A 92 17.88 -10.47 29.21
N GLU A 93 18.37 -11.35 30.08
CA GLU A 93 18.11 -12.79 30.06
C GLU A 93 16.76 -13.21 30.68
N TRP A 94 15.73 -12.38 30.51
CA TRP A 94 14.39 -12.61 31.05
C TRP A 94 13.55 -13.56 30.18
N GLU A 95 13.89 -13.74 28.89
CA GLU A 95 13.13 -14.57 27.94
C GLU A 95 12.91 -15.98 28.47
N GLY A 96 13.97 -16.65 28.93
CA GLY A 96 13.88 -18.02 29.44
C GLY A 96 13.03 -18.15 30.69
N ALA A 97 13.03 -17.14 31.57
CA ALA A 97 12.17 -17.13 32.76
C ALA A 97 10.69 -16.98 32.39
N VAL A 98 10.38 -16.07 31.46
CA VAL A 98 9.03 -15.88 30.94
C VAL A 98 8.55 -17.13 30.22
N GLN A 99 9.37 -17.71 29.33
CA GLN A 99 9.02 -18.92 28.61
C GLN A 99 8.70 -20.08 29.56
N ARG A 100 9.54 -20.34 30.57
CA ARG A 100 9.26 -21.37 31.58
C ARG A 100 7.97 -21.11 32.34
N ALA A 101 7.69 -19.87 32.71
CA ALA A 101 6.44 -19.50 33.38
C ALA A 101 5.21 -19.86 32.52
N PHE A 102 5.24 -19.54 31.22
CA PHE A 102 4.14 -19.86 30.30
C PHE A 102 4.02 -21.36 29.98
N LEU A 103 5.12 -22.12 30.01
CA LEU A 103 5.08 -23.57 29.81
C LEU A 103 4.27 -24.31 30.90
N HIS A 104 4.08 -23.71 32.08
CA HIS A 104 3.18 -24.25 33.12
C HIS A 104 1.69 -24.06 32.79
N ALA A 105 1.34 -23.27 31.78
CA ALA A 105 -0.04 -22.97 31.37
C ALA A 105 -0.27 -23.31 29.88
N PRO A 106 -0.26 -24.59 29.49
CA PRO A 106 -0.30 -25.01 28.09
C PRO A 106 -1.58 -24.55 27.36
N GLU A 107 -2.72 -24.49 28.03
CA GLU A 107 -3.98 -23.99 27.43
C GLU A 107 -3.93 -22.48 27.15
N LEU A 108 -3.27 -21.69 28.01
CA LEU A 108 -3.03 -20.28 27.75
C LEU A 108 -2.11 -20.10 26.54
N VAL A 109 -1.04 -20.88 26.45
CA VAL A 109 -0.11 -20.85 25.30
C VAL A 109 -0.84 -21.21 24.00
N LYS A 110 -1.71 -22.23 24.01
CA LYS A 110 -2.56 -22.56 22.85
C LYS A 110 -3.47 -21.39 22.47
N GLY A 111 -4.14 -20.78 23.45
CA GLY A 111 -4.98 -19.60 23.22
C GLY A 111 -4.20 -18.42 22.64
N MET A 112 -3.01 -18.14 23.15
CA MET A 112 -2.12 -17.10 22.63
C MET A 112 -1.63 -17.40 21.22
N ASN A 113 -1.30 -18.66 20.92
CA ASN A 113 -0.92 -19.08 19.56
C ASN A 113 -2.09 -18.91 18.58
N TRP A 114 -3.30 -19.26 19.00
CA TRP A 114 -4.50 -19.10 18.18
C TRP A 114 -4.82 -17.63 17.96
N PHE A 115 -4.76 -16.82 19.02
CA PHE A 115 -4.91 -15.38 18.94
C PHE A 115 -3.87 -14.76 18.01
N TYR A 116 -2.60 -15.13 18.15
CA TYR A 116 -1.51 -14.64 17.32
C TYR A 116 -1.77 -14.93 15.84
N LEU A 117 -2.08 -16.19 15.50
CA LEU A 117 -2.30 -16.60 14.11
C LEU A 117 -3.53 -15.91 13.52
N SER A 118 -4.64 -15.90 14.26
CA SER A 118 -5.89 -15.27 13.81
C SER A 118 -5.76 -13.76 13.68
N SER A 119 -5.09 -13.09 14.62
CA SER A 119 -4.85 -11.64 14.55
C SER A 119 -4.00 -11.29 13.34
N HIS A 120 -2.89 -12.01 13.16
CA HIS A 120 -1.92 -11.69 12.13
C HIS A 120 -2.47 -11.84 10.71
N PHE A 121 -3.34 -12.83 10.47
CA PHE A 121 -3.89 -13.08 9.14
C PHE A 121 -5.31 -12.57 8.97
N VAL A 122 -6.22 -12.94 9.88
CA VAL A 122 -7.64 -12.59 9.76
C VAL A 122 -7.85 -11.14 10.12
N VAL A 123 -7.39 -10.69 11.28
CA VAL A 123 -7.63 -9.30 11.72
C VAL A 123 -6.89 -8.32 10.81
N THR A 124 -5.63 -8.58 10.45
CA THR A 124 -4.90 -7.75 9.49
C THR A 124 -5.57 -7.74 8.11
N GLY A 125 -6.01 -8.88 7.58
CA GLY A 125 -6.72 -8.94 6.31
C GLY A 125 -8.03 -8.14 6.32
N VAL A 126 -8.84 -8.32 7.37
CA VAL A 126 -10.07 -7.55 7.59
C VAL A 126 -9.77 -6.07 7.74
N PHE A 127 -8.71 -5.69 8.45
CA PHE A 127 -8.29 -4.30 8.61
C PHE A 127 -7.90 -3.66 7.27
N PHE A 128 -7.13 -4.34 6.43
CA PHE A 128 -6.78 -3.83 5.10
C PHE A 128 -8.00 -3.70 4.19
N VAL A 129 -8.91 -4.68 4.22
CA VAL A 129 -10.19 -4.57 3.51
C VAL A 129 -10.97 -3.38 4.05
N TRP A 130 -11.26 -3.32 5.35
CA TRP A 130 -11.98 -2.20 5.94
C TRP A 130 -11.36 -0.83 5.61
N LEU A 131 -10.04 -0.71 5.72
CA LEU A 131 -9.30 0.53 5.43
C LEU A 131 -9.42 0.91 3.95
N TYR A 132 -9.35 -0.06 3.04
CA TYR A 132 -9.54 0.17 1.61
C TYR A 132 -10.90 0.81 1.29
N TRP A 133 -11.97 0.31 1.92
CA TRP A 133 -13.32 0.83 1.72
C TRP A 133 -13.54 2.18 2.42
N ARG A 134 -12.86 2.43 3.55
CA ARG A 134 -13.04 3.64 4.36
C ARG A 134 -12.22 4.83 3.85
N ASN A 135 -10.95 4.63 3.52
CA ASN A 135 -10.03 5.68 3.06
C ASN A 135 -8.94 5.10 2.15
N ARG A 136 -9.07 5.35 0.84
CA ARG A 136 -8.12 4.86 -0.17
C ARG A 136 -6.71 5.46 -0.03
N GLU A 137 -6.61 6.71 0.43
CA GLU A 137 -5.30 7.34 0.67
C GLU A 137 -4.61 6.71 1.88
N GLY A 138 -5.37 6.49 2.95
CA GLY A 138 -4.90 5.76 4.13
C GLY A 138 -4.46 4.34 3.80
N PHE A 139 -5.21 3.63 2.96
CA PHE A 139 -4.83 2.30 2.49
C PHE A 139 -3.48 2.31 1.75
N ALA A 140 -3.24 3.27 0.85
CA ALA A 140 -1.98 3.35 0.12
C ALA A 140 -0.78 3.57 1.07
N LEU A 141 -0.94 4.46 2.06
CA LEU A 141 0.11 4.72 3.06
C LEU A 141 0.42 3.47 3.90
N PHE A 142 -0.60 2.80 4.44
CA PHE A 142 -0.42 1.59 5.23
C PHE A 142 0.13 0.43 4.40
N ARG A 143 -0.31 0.29 3.15
CA ARG A 143 0.23 -0.68 2.20
C ARG A 143 1.73 -0.44 2.01
N ASP A 144 2.12 0.77 1.64
CA ASP A 144 3.51 1.09 1.33
C ASP A 144 4.41 0.95 2.57
N GLY A 145 3.92 1.35 3.74
CA GLY A 145 4.61 1.12 5.01
C GLY A 145 4.78 -0.36 5.34
N PHE A 146 3.74 -1.18 5.14
CA PHE A 146 3.81 -2.63 5.37
C PHE A 146 4.81 -3.30 4.43
N LEU A 147 4.82 -2.89 3.16
CA LEU A 147 5.76 -3.40 2.16
C LEU A 147 7.19 -2.99 2.47
N LEU A 148 7.41 -1.73 2.82
CA LEU A 148 8.72 -1.22 3.20
C LEU A 148 9.24 -1.94 4.46
N GLY A 149 8.40 -2.09 5.48
CA GLY A 149 8.75 -2.83 6.70
C GLY A 149 9.10 -4.29 6.40
N THR A 150 8.33 -4.94 5.53
CA THR A 150 8.61 -6.32 5.09
C THR A 150 9.92 -6.41 4.31
N ALA A 151 10.21 -5.44 3.44
CA ALA A 151 11.46 -5.38 2.68
C ALA A 151 12.66 -5.17 3.60
N ILE A 152 12.57 -4.25 4.55
CA ILE A 152 13.61 -4.02 5.58
C ILE A 152 13.84 -5.30 6.39
N ALA A 153 12.76 -5.92 6.89
CA ALA A 153 12.85 -7.17 7.64
C ALA A 153 13.50 -8.30 6.82
N LEU A 154 13.20 -8.39 5.51
CA LEU A 154 13.83 -9.37 4.62
C LEU A 154 15.33 -9.10 4.45
N VAL A 155 15.73 -7.85 4.25
CA VAL A 155 17.15 -7.47 4.14
C VAL A 155 17.91 -7.79 5.43
N ILE A 156 17.33 -7.46 6.59
CA ILE A 156 17.93 -7.78 7.90
C ILE A 156 18.07 -9.29 8.04
N HIS A 157 17.01 -10.05 7.77
CA HIS A 157 17.02 -11.51 7.90
C HIS A 157 17.99 -12.18 6.94
N TRP A 158 18.14 -11.64 5.73
CA TRP A 158 19.11 -12.12 4.76
C TRP A 158 20.55 -11.83 5.21
N ARG A 159 20.81 -10.63 5.75
CA ARG A 159 22.14 -10.24 6.20
C ARG A 159 22.57 -10.92 7.50
N TYR A 160 21.62 -11.14 8.40
CA TYR A 160 21.84 -11.73 9.71
C TYR A 160 20.80 -12.83 9.95
N PRO A 161 20.97 -14.01 9.32
CA PRO A 161 20.11 -15.14 9.60
C PRO A 161 20.34 -15.58 11.04
N THR A 162 19.27 -15.74 11.80
CA THR A 162 19.33 -16.17 13.20
C THR A 162 18.46 -17.40 13.37
N ALA A 163 19.05 -18.49 13.86
CA ALA A 163 18.31 -19.70 14.14
C ALA A 163 17.37 -19.47 15.34
N PRO A 164 16.12 -19.95 15.26
CA PRO A 164 15.22 -19.83 16.39
C PRO A 164 15.75 -20.65 17.59
N PRO A 165 15.62 -20.17 18.84
CA PRO A 165 16.25 -20.79 20.02
C PRO A 165 15.98 -22.28 20.20
N ARG A 166 14.72 -22.69 19.95
CA ARG A 166 14.28 -24.10 20.00
C ARG A 166 15.00 -25.03 19.01
N LEU A 167 15.54 -24.50 17.91
CA LEU A 167 16.29 -25.26 16.90
C LEU A 167 17.80 -25.12 17.07
N ALA A 168 18.24 -24.08 17.78
CA ALA A 168 19.66 -23.80 18.03
C ALA A 168 20.21 -24.51 19.28
N ASN A 169 19.40 -25.35 19.95
CA ASN A 169 19.78 -26.13 21.14
C ASN A 169 20.47 -25.28 22.24
N MET A 170 19.98 -24.05 22.45
CA MET A 170 20.62 -23.06 23.33
C MET A 170 20.30 -23.24 24.83
N GLY A 171 19.51 -24.27 25.18
CA GLY A 171 19.21 -24.62 26.57
C GLY A 171 18.30 -23.63 27.31
N ILE A 172 17.57 -22.78 26.57
CA ILE A 172 16.60 -21.79 27.07
C ILE A 172 15.17 -22.13 26.66
#